data_AF-A0A0A1P786-F1
#
_entry.id   AF-A0A0A1P786-F1
#
_cell.length_a   1.000
_cell.length_b   1.000
_cell.length_c   1.000
_cell.angle_alpha   90.00
_cell.angle_beta   90.00
_cell.angle_gamma   90.00
#
_symmetry.space_group_name_H-M   'P 1'
#
loop_
_entity.id
_entity.type
_entity.pdbx_description
1 polymer ?
#
loop_
_entity_poly.entity_id
_entity_poly.type
_entity_poly.pdbx_seq_one_letter_code
_entity_poly.pdbx_strand_id
1 'polypeptide(L)'
;MFNTPAFSMILFSGLRQLGEILLLIGLSGEVALLILKITKGSWEKGLGITFAVLVLLGCGLEWWADSPRTLSAASQQRLTQTLTPYHGTPFDFSVELDPEAVSLMEMIGSALEAAGWKRQAVAHGHGYVPPGKPTAGLAVLRGVEVHVTQARMAEWGADGRPGAALLQALRNEGLTAVFKVIPDHHEGGGAIHIMVGAKP
;
A
#
# COMPACT_ATOMS: atom_id res chain seq x y z
N MET A 1 24.94 37.92 31.51
CA MET A 1 25.65 37.92 30.21
C MET A 1 26.46 36.64 30.11
N PHE A 2 25.90 35.59 29.52
CA PHE A 2 26.61 34.34 29.24
C PHE A 2 27.11 34.39 27.79
N ASN A 3 28.41 34.19 27.60
CA ASN A 3 29.12 34.23 26.32
C ASN A 3 28.53 33.23 25.32
N THR A 4 27.90 33.75 24.27
CA THR A 4 27.13 33.04 23.24
C THR A 4 27.92 32.32 22.12
N PRO A 5 29.21 32.57 21.81
CA PRO A 5 29.83 31.95 20.63
C PRO A 5 30.33 30.52 20.84
N ALA A 6 30.69 30.12 22.06
CA ALA A 6 31.28 28.80 22.33
C ALA A 6 30.24 27.66 22.32
N PHE A 7 29.02 27.92 22.78
CA PHE A 7 27.95 26.92 22.84
C PHE A 7 27.38 26.60 21.45
N SER A 8 27.35 27.59 20.55
CA SER A 8 26.89 27.42 19.16
C SER A 8 27.84 26.55 18.33
N MET A 9 29.16 26.68 18.50
CA MET A 9 30.13 25.88 17.74
C MET A 9 30.15 24.40 18.15
N ILE A 10 30.01 24.10 19.45
CA ILE A 10 30.00 22.72 19.96
C ILE A 10 28.71 22.00 19.56
N LEU A 11 27.57 22.70 19.55
CA LEU A 11 26.30 22.12 19.10
C LEU A 11 26.32 21.82 17.59
N PHE A 12 26.89 22.72 16.78
CA PHE A 12 27.00 22.55 15.32
C PHE A 12 27.98 21.43 14.93
N SER A 13 29.10 21.28 15.64
CA SER A 13 30.05 20.20 15.34
C SER A 13 29.47 18.82 15.70
N GLY A 14 28.74 18.73 16.81
CA GLY A 14 28.05 17.50 17.24
C GLY A 14 26.92 17.10 16.29
N LEU A 15 26.11 18.06 15.82
CA LEU A 15 25.02 17.79 14.88
C LEU A 15 25.56 17.34 13.50
N ARG A 16 26.66 17.93 13.07
CA ARG A 16 27.32 17.57 11.80
C ARG A 16 27.92 16.16 11.86
N GLN A 17 28.57 15.80 12.96
CA GLN A 17 29.07 14.43 13.15
C GLN A 17 27.93 13.40 13.20
N LEU A 18 26.82 13.72 13.87
CA LEU A 18 25.64 12.85 13.88
C LEU A 18 25.01 12.70 12.49
N GLY A 19 24.97 13.78 11.71
CA GLY A 19 24.51 13.76 10.32
C GLY A 19 25.41 12.92 9.41
N GLU A 20 26.74 13.03 9.54
CA GLU A 20 27.71 12.24 8.78
C GLU A 20 27.65 10.75 9.16
N ILE A 21 27.48 10.41 10.44
CA ILE A 21 27.31 9.03 10.91
C ILE A 21 25.99 8.42 10.39
N LEU A 22 24.89 9.16 10.43
CA LEU A 22 23.59 8.70 9.91
C LEU A 22 23.62 8.50 8.39
N LEU A 23 24.34 9.36 7.65
CA LEU A 23 24.57 9.20 6.22
C LEU A 23 25.39 7.96 5.89
N LEU A 24 26.47 7.72 6.65
CA LEU A 24 27.32 6.52 6.50
C LEU A 24 26.55 5.24 6.81
N ILE A 25 25.73 5.24 7.85
CA ILE A 25 24.86 4.12 8.21
C ILE A 25 23.80 3.88 7.12
N GLY A 26 23.13 4.94 6.66
CA GLY A 26 22.15 4.87 5.58
C GLY A 26 22.74 4.37 4.25
N LEU A 27 24.01 4.66 3.97
CA LEU A 27 24.72 4.15 2.78
C LEU A 27 25.16 2.68 2.90
N SER A 28 25.25 2.14 4.11
CA SER A 28 25.78 0.78 4.36
C SER A 28 24.72 -0.33 4.42
N GLY A 29 23.42 0.02 4.42
CA GLY A 29 22.32 -0.95 4.46
C GLY A 29 22.20 -1.74 5.78
N GLU A 30 22.94 -1.36 6.82
CA GLU A 30 22.91 -2.01 8.13
C GLU A 30 21.84 -1.36 9.03
N VAL A 31 20.97 -2.19 9.63
CA VAL A 31 19.87 -1.74 10.51
C VAL A 31 20.47 -1.13 11.77
N ALA A 32 20.49 0.21 11.84
CA ALA A 32 20.88 0.90 13.06
C ALA A 32 19.75 0.86 14.10
N LEU A 33 19.99 0.12 15.19
CA LEU A 33 19.20 0.20 16.41
C LEU A 33 19.49 1.55 17.10
N LEU A 34 18.63 2.54 16.87
CA LEU A 34 18.65 3.82 17.58
C LEU A 34 18.10 3.66 19.01
N ILE A 35 18.99 3.44 19.98
CA ILE A 35 18.64 3.50 21.40
C ILE A 35 18.70 4.96 21.86
N LEU A 36 17.59 5.69 21.69
CA LEU A 36 17.44 7.04 22.23
C LEU A 36 17.21 6.96 23.75
N LYS A 37 18.26 7.24 24.53
CA LYS A 37 18.13 7.41 25.98
C LYS A 37 17.47 8.76 26.26
N ILE A 38 16.15 8.77 26.39
CA ILE A 38 15.34 9.98 26.62
C ILE A 38 15.71 10.57 27.99
N THR A 39 16.51 11.63 27.99
CA THR A 39 16.80 12.47 29.16
C THR A 39 15.62 13.40 29.49
N LYS A 40 15.52 13.84 30.75
CA LYS A 40 14.31 14.46 31.34
C LYS A 40 13.87 15.80 30.70
N GLY A 41 14.64 16.39 29.78
CA GLY A 41 14.37 17.71 29.20
C GLY A 41 13.23 17.69 28.18
N SER A 42 12.23 18.57 28.34
CA SER A 42 11.10 18.70 27.41
C SER A 42 11.51 19.03 25.97
N TRP A 43 12.67 19.68 25.79
CA TRP A 43 13.22 20.04 24.47
C TRP A 43 13.82 18.84 23.72
N GLU A 44 14.51 17.95 24.44
CA GLU A 44 15.10 16.73 23.88
C GLU A 44 14.02 15.72 23.47
N LYS A 45 12.92 15.64 24.24
CA LYS A 45 11.72 14.89 23.88
C LYS A 45 11.08 15.42 22.59
N GLY A 46 10.97 16.74 22.45
CA GLY A 46 10.43 17.36 21.23
C GLY A 46 11.27 17.03 20.00
N LEU A 47 12.60 17.13 20.11
CA LEU A 47 13.49 16.80 18.99
C LEU A 47 13.45 15.31 18.62
N GLY A 48 13.40 14.42 19.63
CA GLY A 48 13.29 12.98 19.42
C GLY A 48 11.99 12.56 18.75
N ILE A 49 10.86 13.18 19.13
CA ILE A 49 9.57 12.94 18.48
C ILE A 49 9.58 13.43 17.03
N THR A 50 10.07 14.65 16.78
CA THR A 50 10.15 15.19 15.42
C THR A 50 11.03 14.32 14.52
N PHE A 51 12.17 13.86 15.03
CA PHE A 51 13.04 12.96 14.28
C PHE A 51 12.37 11.61 13.99
N ALA A 52 11.68 11.02 14.98
CA ALA A 52 10.93 9.78 14.77
C ALA A 52 9.82 9.94 13.73
N VAL A 53 9.10 11.07 13.75
CA VAL A 53 8.08 11.39 12.73
C VAL A 53 8.70 11.51 11.35
N LEU A 54 9.84 12.19 11.21
CA LEU A 54 10.54 12.33 9.93
C LEU A 54 11.04 10.99 9.40
N VAL A 55 11.59 10.13 10.26
CA VAL A 55 12.01 8.77 9.86
C VAL A 55 10.82 7.94 9.42
N LEU A 56 9.70 7.95 10.17
CA LEU A 56 8.49 7.22 9.79
C LEU A 56 7.88 7.74 8.47
N LEU A 57 7.91 9.05 8.24
CA LEU A 57 7.49 9.65 6.97
C LEU A 57 8.42 9.25 5.82
N GLY A 58 9.73 9.26 6.04
CA GLY A 58 10.73 8.83 5.05
C GLY A 58 10.55 7.36 4.66
N CYS A 59 10.48 6.47 5.65
CA CYS A 59 10.21 5.04 5.42
C CYS A 59 8.85 4.83 4.74
N GLY A 60 7.82 5.59 5.11
CA GLY A 60 6.51 5.52 4.46
C GLY A 60 6.54 5.93 2.99
N LEU A 61 7.29 6.99 2.65
CA LEU A 61 7.46 7.46 1.27
C LEU A 61 8.24 6.47 0.40
N GLU A 62 9.33 5.92 0.93
CA GLU A 62 10.17 4.93 0.22
C GLU A 62 9.39 3.63 -0.04
N TRP A 63 8.63 3.16 0.95
CA TRP A 63 7.74 2.01 0.79
C TRP A 63 6.63 2.24 -0.24
N TRP A 64 6.12 3.47 -0.35
CA TRP A 64 5.12 3.83 -1.35
C TRP A 64 5.68 3.76 -2.78
N ALA A 65 6.94 4.18 -2.97
CA ALA A 65 7.64 4.18 -4.26
C ALA A 65 8.04 2.77 -4.74
N ASP A 66 8.27 1.83 -3.83
CA ASP A 66 8.75 0.48 -4.13
C ASP A 66 7.68 -0.61 -4.22
N SER A 67 6.39 -0.22 -4.32
CA SER A 67 5.29 -1.20 -4.50
C SER A 67 5.60 -2.16 -5.66
N PRO A 68 5.65 -3.49 -5.41
CA PRO A 68 6.02 -4.47 -6.41
C PRO A 68 4.98 -4.50 -7.53
N ARG A 69 5.46 -4.67 -8.76
CA ARG A 69 4.61 -4.77 -9.97
C ARG A 69 4.36 -6.22 -10.40
N THR A 70 5.00 -7.14 -9.69
CA THR A 70 4.90 -8.56 -9.96
C THR A 70 4.63 -9.32 -8.67
N LEU A 71 3.81 -10.36 -8.78
CA LEU A 71 3.56 -11.31 -7.70
C LEU A 71 4.27 -12.61 -8.05
N SER A 72 5.21 -13.01 -7.18
CA SER A 72 5.85 -14.31 -7.30
C SER A 72 4.81 -15.45 -7.24
N ALA A 73 5.14 -16.63 -7.76
CA ALA A 73 4.26 -17.80 -7.65
C ALA A 73 3.89 -18.11 -6.18
N ALA A 74 4.84 -17.95 -5.26
CA ALA A 74 4.60 -18.11 -3.83
C ALA A 74 3.65 -17.04 -3.26
N SER A 75 3.76 -15.79 -3.72
CA SER A 75 2.85 -14.70 -3.36
C SER A 75 1.43 -14.96 -3.84
N GLN A 76 1.28 -15.39 -5.10
CA GLN A 76 -0.02 -15.75 -5.65
C GLN A 76 -0.65 -16.91 -4.88
N GLN A 77 0.14 -17.93 -4.52
CA GLN A 77 -0.34 -19.05 -3.71
C GLN A 77 -0.81 -18.62 -2.31
N ARG A 78 -0.06 -17.74 -1.62
CA ARG A 78 -0.47 -17.20 -0.32
C ARG A 78 -1.74 -16.36 -0.42
N LEU A 79 -1.86 -15.53 -1.46
CA LEU A 79 -3.06 -14.76 -1.73
C LEU A 79 -4.26 -15.67 -1.97
N THR A 80 -4.10 -16.71 -2.80
CA THR A 80 -5.14 -17.73 -3.03
C THR A 80 -5.57 -18.42 -1.74
N GLN A 81 -4.62 -18.91 -0.94
CA GLN A 81 -4.92 -19.60 0.31
C GLN A 81 -5.67 -18.70 1.31
N THR A 82 -5.23 -17.44 1.43
CA THR A 82 -5.85 -16.45 2.32
C THR A 82 -7.29 -16.14 1.91
N LEU A 83 -7.58 -16.15 0.61
CA LEU A 83 -8.87 -15.73 0.07
C LEU A 83 -9.84 -16.88 -0.24
N THR A 84 -9.36 -18.13 -0.17
CA THR A 84 -10.17 -19.35 -0.35
C THR A 84 -11.41 -19.41 0.55
N PRO A 85 -11.37 -18.98 1.84
CA PRO A 85 -12.56 -18.97 2.69
C PRO A 85 -13.72 -18.09 2.16
N TYR A 86 -13.42 -17.16 1.25
CA TYR A 86 -14.40 -16.25 0.65
C TYR A 86 -14.80 -16.68 -0.78
N HIS A 87 -14.72 -17.98 -1.07
CA HIS A 87 -15.13 -18.56 -2.35
C HIS A 87 -16.51 -18.04 -2.82
N GLY A 88 -16.62 -17.75 -4.11
CA GLY A 88 -17.85 -17.28 -4.75
C GLY A 88 -18.07 -15.79 -4.67
N THR A 89 -17.19 -15.03 -4.00
CA THR A 89 -17.26 -13.56 -3.96
C THR A 89 -17.10 -13.00 -5.38
N PRO A 90 -18.06 -12.18 -5.86
CA PRO A 90 -17.97 -11.54 -7.16
C PRO A 90 -16.98 -10.37 -7.12
N PHE A 91 -16.16 -10.25 -8.17
CA PHE A 91 -15.26 -9.12 -8.34
C PHE A 91 -15.17 -8.71 -9.81
N ASP A 92 -14.83 -7.45 -10.04
CA ASP A 92 -14.45 -6.95 -11.36
C ASP A 92 -13.18 -6.10 -11.24
N PHE A 93 -12.63 -5.74 -12.39
CA PHE A 93 -11.41 -4.94 -12.48
C PHE A 93 -11.67 -3.65 -13.23
N SER A 94 -10.95 -2.62 -12.81
CA SER A 94 -10.63 -1.46 -13.65
C SER A 94 -9.12 -1.27 -13.67
N VAL A 95 -8.54 -0.98 -14.83
CA VAL A 95 -7.08 -0.98 -15.00
C VAL A 95 -6.60 0.23 -15.80
N GLU A 96 -5.44 0.75 -15.42
CA GLU A 96 -4.69 1.70 -16.26
C GLU A 96 -4.07 0.94 -17.44
N LEU A 97 -4.07 1.53 -18.64
CA LEU A 97 -3.60 0.85 -19.87
C LEU A 97 -2.07 0.87 -20.01
N ASP A 98 -1.37 0.59 -18.91
CA ASP A 98 0.07 0.35 -18.91
C ASP A 98 0.37 -1.16 -18.77
N PRO A 99 1.44 -1.68 -19.42
CA PRO A 99 1.74 -3.11 -19.42
C PRO A 99 1.95 -3.71 -18.02
N GLU A 100 2.49 -2.92 -17.08
CA GLU A 100 2.76 -3.39 -15.72
C GLU A 100 1.46 -3.53 -14.91
N ALA A 101 0.54 -2.55 -15.00
CA ALA A 101 -0.77 -2.62 -14.37
C ALA A 101 -1.62 -3.76 -14.94
N VAL A 102 -1.61 -3.95 -16.26
CA VAL A 102 -2.33 -5.08 -16.90
C VAL A 102 -1.75 -6.42 -16.45
N SER A 103 -0.43 -6.55 -16.38
CA SER A 103 0.22 -7.76 -15.87
C SER A 103 -0.16 -8.03 -14.41
N LEU A 104 -0.09 -7.00 -13.55
CA LEU A 104 -0.46 -7.10 -12.15
C LEU A 104 -1.93 -7.46 -11.96
N MET A 105 -2.83 -6.85 -12.72
CA MET A 105 -4.26 -7.20 -12.75
C MET A 105 -4.45 -8.68 -13.05
N GLU A 106 -3.77 -9.23 -14.05
CA GLU A 106 -3.92 -10.65 -14.41
C GLU A 106 -3.30 -11.59 -13.36
N MET A 107 -2.21 -11.19 -12.69
CA MET A 107 -1.66 -11.96 -11.56
C MET A 107 -2.61 -11.98 -10.36
N ILE A 108 -3.19 -10.83 -9.99
CA ILE A 108 -4.19 -10.74 -8.92
C ILE A 108 -5.43 -11.55 -9.32
N GLY A 109 -5.91 -11.38 -10.55
CA GLY A 109 -7.09 -12.07 -11.08
C GLY A 109 -6.94 -13.59 -11.07
N SER A 110 -5.78 -14.10 -11.50
CA SER A 110 -5.48 -15.53 -11.49
C SER A 110 -5.50 -16.11 -10.07
N ALA A 111 -4.93 -15.38 -9.10
CA ALA A 111 -4.91 -15.82 -7.70
C ALA A 111 -6.31 -15.80 -7.05
N LEU A 112 -7.15 -14.82 -7.41
CA LEU A 112 -8.55 -14.74 -6.97
C LEU A 112 -9.42 -15.84 -7.57
N GLU A 113 -9.31 -16.07 -8.88
CA GLU A 113 -10.00 -17.15 -9.56
C GLU A 113 -9.58 -18.52 -9.01
N ALA A 114 -8.30 -18.72 -8.69
CA ALA A 114 -7.81 -19.92 -8.02
C ALA A 114 -8.36 -20.07 -6.59
N ALA A 115 -8.69 -18.96 -5.92
CA ALA A 115 -9.42 -18.97 -4.63
C ALA A 115 -10.94 -19.21 -4.81
N GLY A 116 -11.41 -19.38 -6.04
CA GLY A 116 -12.80 -19.59 -6.40
C GLY A 116 -13.66 -18.34 -6.34
N TRP A 117 -13.06 -17.16 -6.37
CA TRP A 117 -13.78 -15.90 -6.59
C TRP A 117 -14.27 -15.82 -8.04
N LYS A 118 -15.32 -15.03 -8.29
CA LYS A 118 -15.98 -14.96 -9.58
C LYS A 118 -15.69 -13.63 -10.26
N ARG A 119 -14.82 -13.66 -11.28
CA ARG A 119 -14.57 -12.49 -12.15
C ARG A 119 -15.80 -12.22 -13.00
N GLN A 120 -16.28 -10.98 -12.98
CA GLN A 120 -17.36 -10.51 -13.84
C GLN A 120 -16.95 -9.27 -14.64
N ALA A 121 -17.74 -8.92 -15.64
CA ALA A 121 -17.53 -7.70 -16.41
C ALA A 121 -17.94 -6.49 -15.58
N VAL A 122 -17.21 -5.38 -15.74
CA VAL A 122 -17.58 -4.10 -15.13
C VAL A 122 -18.99 -3.69 -15.59
N ALA A 123 -19.83 -3.22 -14.66
CA ALA A 123 -21.24 -2.92 -14.95
C ALA A 123 -21.43 -1.76 -15.93
N HIS A 124 -20.52 -0.78 -15.92
CA HIS A 124 -20.60 0.45 -16.70
C HIS A 124 -19.25 0.75 -17.36
N GLY A 125 -19.01 0.27 -18.58
CA GLY A 125 -17.79 0.65 -19.29
C GLY A 125 -17.56 -0.03 -20.64
N HIS A 126 -17.26 0.79 -21.65
CA HIS A 126 -16.29 0.41 -22.67
C HIS A 126 -14.93 0.36 -21.98
N GLY A 127 -14.19 -0.72 -22.15
CA GLY A 127 -12.97 -0.94 -21.40
C GLY A 127 -12.02 -1.91 -22.07
N TYR A 128 -10.96 -2.26 -21.35
CA TYR A 128 -10.00 -3.25 -21.80
C TYR A 128 -10.64 -4.64 -21.77
N VAL A 129 -10.51 -5.39 -22.86
CA VAL A 129 -10.97 -6.79 -22.93
C VAL A 129 -9.73 -7.68 -22.95
N PRO A 130 -9.34 -8.27 -21.80
CA PRO A 130 -8.24 -9.22 -21.78
C PRO A 130 -8.65 -10.49 -22.56
N PRO A 131 -7.70 -11.19 -23.21
CA PRO A 131 -7.99 -12.39 -23.98
C PRO A 131 -8.72 -13.45 -23.15
N GLY A 132 -9.94 -13.81 -23.55
CA GLY A 132 -10.74 -14.85 -22.89
C GLY A 132 -11.28 -14.48 -21.50
N LYS A 133 -11.21 -13.21 -21.09
CA LYS A 133 -11.68 -12.72 -19.79
C LYS A 133 -12.81 -11.70 -19.91
N PRO A 134 -13.61 -11.49 -18.86
CA PRO A 134 -14.60 -10.41 -18.83
C PRO A 134 -13.95 -9.03 -18.98
N THR A 135 -14.70 -8.08 -19.54
CA THR A 135 -14.26 -6.69 -19.74
C THR A 135 -13.88 -6.04 -18.40
N ALA A 136 -12.68 -5.48 -18.36
CA ALA A 136 -12.21 -4.62 -17.29
C ALA A 136 -12.47 -3.15 -17.64
N GLY A 137 -12.85 -2.35 -16.65
CA GLY A 137 -12.97 -0.90 -16.78
C GLY A 137 -11.62 -0.22 -16.97
N LEU A 138 -11.65 1.09 -17.18
CA LEU A 138 -10.46 1.92 -17.19
C LEU A 138 -10.31 2.60 -15.84
N ALA A 139 -9.14 2.48 -15.22
CA ALA A 139 -8.79 3.19 -13.99
C ALA A 139 -7.82 4.32 -14.33
N VAL A 140 -7.96 5.45 -13.64
CA VAL A 140 -7.00 6.56 -13.67
C VAL A 140 -6.59 6.86 -12.23
N LEU A 141 -5.65 6.07 -11.72
CA LEU A 141 -5.14 6.18 -10.35
C LEU A 141 -3.73 5.61 -10.22
N ARG A 142 -3.17 5.68 -9.01
CA ARG A 142 -1.88 5.06 -8.67
C ARG A 142 -2.05 3.99 -7.60
N GLY A 143 -1.32 2.89 -7.74
CA GLY A 143 -1.38 1.75 -6.82
C GLY A 143 -2.60 0.86 -7.06
N VAL A 144 -3.01 0.14 -6.02
CA VAL A 144 -4.19 -0.74 -6.06
C VAL A 144 -5.26 -0.20 -5.11
N GLU A 145 -6.51 -0.16 -5.56
CA GLU A 145 -7.63 0.19 -4.70
C GLU A 145 -8.67 -0.94 -4.68
N VAL A 146 -9.17 -1.26 -3.49
CA VAL A 146 -10.28 -2.19 -3.28
C VAL A 146 -11.50 -1.35 -2.92
N HIS A 147 -12.47 -1.31 -3.82
CA HIS A 147 -13.68 -0.51 -3.67
C HIS A 147 -14.84 -1.43 -3.30
N VAL A 148 -15.61 -0.99 -2.30
CA VAL A 148 -16.86 -1.63 -1.89
C VAL A 148 -17.91 -0.54 -1.81
N THR A 149 -19.09 -0.80 -2.38
CA THR A 149 -20.18 0.17 -2.33
C THR A 149 -20.72 0.31 -0.91
N GLN A 150 -21.24 1.48 -0.58
CA GLN A 150 -21.76 1.80 0.75
C GLN A 150 -22.80 0.77 1.22
N ALA A 151 -23.71 0.32 0.34
CA ALA A 151 -24.70 -0.71 0.65
C ALA A 151 -24.09 -2.07 1.00
N ARG A 152 -22.89 -2.39 0.50
CA ARG A 152 -22.20 -3.66 0.71
C ARG A 152 -21.15 -3.62 1.82
N MET A 153 -20.95 -2.47 2.47
CA MET A 153 -19.91 -2.32 3.49
C MET A 153 -20.02 -3.30 4.65
N ALA A 154 -21.23 -3.57 5.15
CA ALA A 154 -21.42 -4.52 6.25
C ALA A 154 -21.10 -5.97 5.85
N GLU A 155 -21.31 -6.32 4.58
CA GLU A 155 -21.15 -7.67 4.06
C GLU A 155 -19.74 -7.94 3.54
N TRP A 156 -19.11 -6.94 2.92
CA TRP A 156 -17.84 -7.09 2.20
C TRP A 156 -16.70 -6.24 2.77
N GLY A 157 -16.99 -5.10 3.40
CA GLY A 157 -15.97 -4.13 3.84
C GLY A 157 -15.54 -4.24 5.30
N ALA A 158 -16.32 -4.88 6.17
CA ALA A 158 -15.98 -5.02 7.59
C ALA A 158 -14.80 -5.99 7.84
N ASP A 159 -14.17 -5.92 9.01
CA ASP A 159 -13.09 -6.83 9.39
C ASP A 159 -13.56 -8.30 9.31
N GLY A 160 -12.72 -9.16 8.70
CA GLY A 160 -13.06 -10.56 8.43
C GLY A 160 -14.06 -10.77 7.28
N ARG A 161 -14.33 -9.73 6.48
CA ARG A 161 -15.13 -9.82 5.24
C ARG A 161 -14.22 -9.83 4.00
N PRO A 162 -14.72 -10.29 2.84
CA PRO A 162 -13.88 -10.50 1.66
C PRO A 162 -13.08 -9.29 1.22
N GLY A 163 -13.65 -8.08 1.22
CA GLY A 163 -12.96 -6.86 0.79
C GLY A 163 -11.85 -6.44 1.75
N ALA A 164 -12.08 -6.53 3.06
CA ALA A 164 -11.04 -6.27 4.05
C ALA A 164 -9.92 -7.32 4.01
N ALA A 165 -10.29 -8.59 3.83
CA ALA A 165 -9.34 -9.69 3.68
C ALA A 165 -8.48 -9.56 2.41
N LEU A 166 -9.10 -9.16 1.29
CA LEU A 166 -8.38 -8.86 0.04
C LEU A 166 -7.37 -7.73 0.23
N LEU A 167 -7.80 -6.61 0.84
CA LEU A 167 -6.90 -5.50 1.14
C LEU A 167 -5.69 -5.96 1.95
N GLN A 168 -5.93 -6.72 3.02
CA GLN A 168 -4.87 -7.21 3.89
C GLN A 168 -3.94 -8.17 3.14
N ALA A 169 -4.49 -9.09 2.35
CA ALA A 169 -3.71 -10.04 1.56
C ALA A 169 -2.79 -9.31 0.55
N LEU A 170 -3.30 -8.31 -0.16
CA LEU A 170 -2.51 -7.51 -1.10
C LEU A 170 -1.36 -6.77 -0.39
N ARG A 171 -1.64 -6.17 0.77
CA ARG A 171 -0.62 -5.48 1.59
C ARG A 171 0.44 -6.43 2.14
N ASN A 172 0.06 -7.64 2.54
CA ASN A 172 1.00 -8.66 3.01
C ASN A 172 1.97 -9.11 1.91
N GLU A 173 1.57 -9.01 0.64
CA GLU A 173 2.44 -9.24 -0.50
C GLU A 173 3.24 -7.99 -0.92
N GLY A 174 3.16 -6.92 -0.12
CA GLY A 174 3.92 -5.68 -0.32
C GLY A 174 3.27 -4.67 -1.26
N LEU A 175 2.07 -4.94 -1.78
CA LEU A 175 1.39 -4.01 -2.67
C LEU A 175 0.87 -2.78 -1.91
N THR A 176 1.08 -1.60 -2.49
CA THR A 176 0.42 -0.36 -2.07
C THR A 176 -1.06 -0.45 -2.44
N ALA A 177 -1.83 -1.06 -1.54
CA ALA A 177 -3.27 -1.22 -1.66
C ALA A 177 -4.03 -0.35 -0.65
N VAL A 178 -5.10 0.31 -1.10
CA VAL A 178 -6.01 1.08 -0.23
C VAL A 178 -7.44 0.59 -0.38
N PHE A 179 -8.22 0.78 0.67
CA PHE A 179 -9.64 0.43 0.65
C PHE A 179 -10.47 1.70 0.57
N LYS A 180 -11.47 1.72 -0.30
CA LYS A 180 -12.40 2.85 -0.44
C LYS A 180 -13.83 2.39 -0.36
N VAL A 181 -14.60 3.15 0.40
CA VAL A 181 -16.06 3.08 0.37
C VAL A 181 -16.54 4.03 -0.71
N ILE A 182 -17.27 3.52 -1.68
CA ILE A 182 -17.81 4.33 -2.76
C ILE A 182 -19.33 4.44 -2.65
N PRO A 183 -19.93 5.56 -3.04
CA PRO A 183 -21.39 5.68 -3.06
C PRO A 183 -22.01 4.73 -4.08
N ASP A 184 -23.20 4.20 -3.79
CA ASP A 184 -23.86 3.17 -4.62
C ASP A 184 -24.24 3.59 -6.05
N HIS A 185 -24.15 4.90 -6.36
CA HIS A 185 -24.44 5.44 -7.69
C HIS A 185 -23.19 5.58 -8.57
N HIS A 186 -21.99 5.36 -8.03
CA HIS A 186 -20.75 5.42 -8.79
C HIS A 186 -20.41 4.10 -9.48
N GLU A 187 -20.62 2.97 -8.79
CA GLU A 187 -20.37 1.64 -9.32
C GLU A 187 -21.47 0.67 -8.88
N GLY A 188 -21.66 -0.42 -9.62
CA GLY A 188 -22.70 -1.38 -9.32
C GLY A 188 -22.34 -2.26 -8.13
N GLY A 189 -23.14 -2.25 -7.05
CA GLY A 189 -22.92 -3.04 -5.82
C GLY A 189 -23.04 -4.57 -5.95
N GLY A 190 -22.82 -5.11 -7.15
CA GLY A 190 -22.81 -6.53 -7.46
C GLY A 190 -21.42 -7.18 -7.41
N ALA A 191 -20.34 -6.41 -7.23
CA ALA A 191 -18.97 -6.92 -7.08
C ALA A 191 -18.13 -6.07 -6.12
N ILE A 192 -17.04 -6.65 -5.64
CA ILE A 192 -15.91 -5.88 -5.14
C ILE A 192 -15.12 -5.37 -6.35
N HIS A 193 -14.95 -4.07 -6.47
CA HIS A 193 -14.27 -3.47 -7.60
C HIS A 193 -12.79 -3.29 -7.27
N ILE A 194 -11.92 -3.86 -8.10
CA ILE A 194 -10.48 -3.79 -7.88
C ILE A 194 -9.90 -2.88 -8.95
N MET A 195 -9.39 -1.73 -8.51
CA MET A 195 -8.75 -0.78 -9.41
C MET A 195 -7.23 -0.96 -9.36
N VAL A 196 -6.62 -1.19 -10.51
CA VAL A 196 -5.16 -1.36 -10.64
C VAL A 196 -4.63 -0.23 -11.51
N GLY A 197 -3.98 0.73 -10.88
CA GLY A 197 -3.45 1.91 -11.56
C GLY A 197 -1.94 1.89 -11.76
N ALA A 198 -1.45 3.04 -12.22
CA ALA A 198 -0.05 3.27 -12.52
C ALA A 198 0.85 3.15 -11.29
N LYS A 199 2.15 3.17 -11.57
CA LYS A 199 3.25 3.57 -10.67
C LYS A 199 2.90 4.55 -9.52
N PRO A 200 2.87 4.26 -8.20
CA PRO A 200 2.91 5.32 -7.17
C PRO A 200 4.00 6.36 -7.44
#